data_AF-A0A3C1GLN4-F1
#
_entry.id   AF-A0A3C1GLN4-F1
#
_cell.length_a   1.000
_cell.length_b   1.000
_cell.length_c   1.000
_cell.angle_alpha   90.00
_cell.angle_beta   90.00
_cell.angle_gamma   90.00
#
_symmetry.space_group_name_H-M   'P 1'
#
loop_
_entity.id
_entity.type
_entity.pdbx_description
1 polymer ?
#
loop_
_entity_poly.entity_id
_entity_poly.type
_entity_poly.pdbx_seq_one_letter_code
_entity_poly.pdbx_strand_id
1 'polypeptide(L)'
;GTTLRLLQHWRDPETWEERRFFFCQLEAVETLIWLTEAPPGERQGIEVPGDGGPFTRLCAKMATGSGKTLVMAMVIAWHILNRVANPHDGRFSKDVLVVAPGLTVKKRLAVLEPSDPGNYYDTFNMVPSALRERLRQGRVLIRNWHVLNWESEEQVARKRGVDKRGAKSDAAYVKEVLGEMASASNLLVINDEAHHAWRVPSESKIRGVAKADIEEATRWIGGLDRIHRSRGVLGCYDFSATPFVPSGKESSEEALFGWVVSDFSLNDAIESGLVKTPRVVVRDDGVPDARSYRSKLYHIYQWVRDDLNRKAESHEPLPDLVTNGYYLLGKDWLETARRWAEVGQATPPVMITVANRTETAARVHHAFVTGKVRIDELAVPDRTLHIDSKVLEKAEAREDAEPVDEVERDDAADGEDEDRPARKQTRQEQAERLRVQVDTVGQPGKPGERIQNVISVGMLTEGWFEIVYVFDGVVRKYRPDFLVRLKTGRALVLEVKGQDSPQNQAKRAALDEWVRAVTQHGGFGRWAWAVSRIPSDLADLIYKAASGHAVAGSP
;
A
#
# COMPACT_ATOMS: atom_id res chain seq x y z
N GLY A 1 31.02 18.21 -6.61
CA GLY A 1 30.37 17.45 -7.71
C GLY A 1 28.88 17.72 -7.73
N THR A 2 28.16 17.23 -8.73
CA THR A 2 26.70 17.42 -8.85
C THR A 2 25.94 16.89 -7.63
N THR A 3 26.31 15.70 -7.13
CA THR A 3 25.75 15.10 -5.91
C THR A 3 25.81 16.04 -4.71
N LEU A 4 26.98 16.63 -4.43
CA LEU A 4 27.14 17.57 -3.32
C LEU A 4 26.20 18.79 -3.45
N ARG A 5 26.01 19.32 -4.67
CA ARG A 5 25.10 20.45 -4.91
C ARG A 5 23.65 20.07 -4.64
N LEU A 6 23.23 18.85 -5.01
CA LEU A 6 21.89 18.35 -4.72
C LEU A 6 21.67 18.16 -3.22
N LEU A 7 22.62 17.51 -2.52
CA LEU A 7 22.54 17.32 -1.07
C LEU A 7 22.49 18.64 -0.30
N GLN A 8 23.31 19.62 -0.70
CA GLN A 8 23.27 20.97 -0.13
C GLN A 8 21.93 21.65 -0.40
N HIS A 9 21.41 21.54 -1.62
CA HIS A 9 20.10 22.10 -1.98
C HIS A 9 18.98 21.49 -1.14
N TRP A 10 18.93 20.16 -0.98
CA TRP A 10 17.85 19.49 -0.21
C TRP A 10 17.90 19.75 1.29
N ARG A 11 19.08 20.13 1.82
CA ARG A 11 19.27 20.44 3.24
C ARG A 11 19.25 21.94 3.57
N ASP A 12 19.12 22.81 2.57
CA ASP A 12 19.18 24.26 2.75
C ASP A 12 17.93 24.79 3.48
N PRO A 13 18.04 25.20 4.76
CA PRO A 13 16.88 25.68 5.50
C PRO A 13 16.30 27.00 4.96
N GLU A 14 17.09 27.80 4.23
CA GLU A 14 16.65 29.08 3.64
C GLU A 14 15.81 28.83 2.37
N THR A 15 16.24 27.89 1.52
CA THR A 15 15.47 27.50 0.32
C THR A 15 14.16 26.78 0.68
N TRP A 16 14.10 26.12 1.83
CA TRP A 16 13.01 25.22 2.21
C TRP A 16 12.22 25.68 3.46
N GLU A 17 12.14 26.98 3.72
CA GLU A 17 11.53 27.52 4.95
C GLU A 17 10.09 27.02 5.21
N GLU A 18 9.28 26.82 4.15
CA GLU A 18 7.87 26.38 4.27
C GLU A 18 7.61 24.91 3.92
N ARG A 19 8.51 24.23 3.19
CA ARG A 19 8.27 22.87 2.62
C ARG A 19 9.48 21.95 2.72
N ARG A 20 10.08 21.84 3.91
CA ARG A 20 11.23 20.96 4.14
C ARG A 20 10.93 19.51 3.79
N PHE A 21 11.91 18.83 3.21
CA PHE A 21 11.88 17.38 3.12
C PHE A 21 11.90 16.76 4.51
N PHE A 22 11.14 15.69 4.68
CA PHE A 22 11.14 14.94 5.93
C PHE A 22 12.44 14.14 6.07
N PHE A 23 12.86 13.92 7.31
CA PHE A 23 14.08 13.16 7.62
C PHE A 23 14.10 11.80 6.90
N CYS A 24 13.00 11.06 6.92
CA CYS A 24 12.90 9.76 6.26
C CYS A 24 13.09 9.81 4.74
N GLN A 25 12.77 10.94 4.09
CA GLN A 25 12.98 11.13 2.65
C GLN A 25 14.46 11.36 2.35
N LEU A 26 15.11 12.20 3.16
CA LEU A 26 16.54 12.50 3.05
C LEU A 26 17.39 11.26 3.38
N GLU A 27 17.08 10.56 4.47
CA GLU A 27 17.77 9.33 4.87
C GLU A 27 17.69 8.26 3.78
N ALA A 28 16.52 8.05 3.18
CA ALA A 28 16.35 7.09 2.11
C ALA A 28 17.22 7.43 0.88
N VAL A 29 17.16 8.67 0.37
CA VAL A 29 17.96 9.05 -0.81
C VAL A 29 19.46 9.07 -0.50
N GLU A 30 19.86 9.55 0.68
CA GLU A 30 21.27 9.62 1.08
C GLU A 30 21.87 8.22 1.25
N THR A 31 21.10 7.26 1.75
CA THR A 31 21.52 5.86 1.84
C THR A 31 21.79 5.27 0.45
N LEU A 32 20.90 5.51 -0.52
CA LEU A 32 21.09 5.05 -1.90
C LEU A 32 22.29 5.72 -2.58
N ILE A 33 22.48 7.03 -2.34
CA ILE A 33 23.64 7.79 -2.82
C ILE A 33 24.92 7.21 -2.23
N TRP A 34 24.96 6.99 -0.93
CA TRP A 34 26.12 6.49 -0.21
C TRP A 34 26.51 5.09 -0.70
N LEU A 35 25.55 4.17 -0.84
CA LEU A 35 25.81 2.83 -1.36
C LEU A 35 26.40 2.82 -2.78
N THR A 36 26.09 3.84 -3.59
CA THR A 36 26.52 3.95 -4.98
C THR A 36 27.84 4.70 -5.14
N GLU A 37 28.04 5.79 -4.39
CA GLU A 37 29.20 6.67 -4.55
C GLU A 37 30.33 6.42 -3.55
N ALA A 38 30.05 5.79 -2.41
CA ALA A 38 31.06 5.60 -1.37
C ALA A 38 32.22 4.71 -1.85
N PRO A 39 33.47 5.07 -1.49
CA PRO A 39 34.64 4.24 -1.77
C PRO A 39 34.46 2.82 -1.23
N PRO A 40 35.02 1.78 -1.89
CA PRO A 40 34.91 0.41 -1.41
C PRO A 40 35.37 0.19 0.04
N GLY A 41 36.35 0.98 0.52
CA GLY A 41 36.83 0.93 1.90
C GLY A 41 35.78 1.35 2.95
N GLU A 42 34.94 2.33 2.63
CA GLU A 42 33.84 2.79 3.51
C GLU A 42 32.69 1.77 3.55
N ARG A 43 32.60 0.89 2.55
CA ARG A 43 31.58 -0.17 2.45
C ARG A 43 32.08 -1.52 2.96
N GLN A 44 33.27 -1.57 3.57
CA GLN A 44 33.83 -2.83 4.06
C GLN A 44 32.92 -3.45 5.13
N GLY A 45 32.58 -4.72 4.95
CA GLY A 45 31.69 -5.46 5.86
C GLY A 45 30.20 -5.21 5.63
N ILE A 46 29.82 -4.35 4.68
CA ILE A 46 28.42 -4.15 4.29
C ILE A 46 28.18 -4.92 3.00
N GLU A 47 27.50 -6.06 3.13
CA GLU A 47 27.03 -6.86 2.01
C GLU A 47 25.50 -6.79 2.00
N VAL A 48 24.93 -6.25 0.91
CA VAL A 48 23.48 -6.20 0.72
C VAL A 48 23.07 -7.42 -0.11
N PRO A 49 22.32 -8.38 0.47
CA PRO A 49 21.83 -9.55 -0.25
C PRO A 49 20.99 -9.15 -1.45
N GLY A 50 21.30 -9.65 -2.64
CA GLY A 50 20.45 -9.48 -3.82
C GLY A 50 19.22 -10.38 -3.79
N ASP A 51 18.38 -10.27 -4.82
CA ASP A 51 17.23 -11.16 -5.02
C ASP A 51 17.59 -12.51 -5.69
N GLY A 52 18.88 -12.76 -5.91
CA GLY A 52 19.40 -13.90 -6.70
C GLY A 52 19.42 -13.64 -8.22
N GLY A 53 19.08 -12.43 -8.66
CA GLY A 53 19.09 -11.99 -10.05
C GLY A 53 20.42 -11.44 -10.56
N PRO A 54 20.49 -11.08 -11.86
CA PRO A 54 21.72 -10.65 -12.51
C PRO A 54 22.08 -9.16 -12.30
N PHE A 55 21.21 -8.37 -11.67
CA PHE A 55 21.44 -6.95 -11.37
C PHE A 55 21.16 -6.65 -9.90
N THR A 56 21.86 -5.65 -9.37
CA THR A 56 21.71 -5.21 -7.99
C THR A 56 20.34 -4.58 -7.76
N ARG A 57 19.73 -4.92 -6.62
CA ARG A 57 18.50 -4.32 -6.14
C ARG A 57 18.74 -3.70 -4.78
N LEU A 58 18.16 -2.54 -4.51
CA LEU A 58 18.20 -1.85 -3.24
C LEU A 58 16.79 -1.34 -2.92
N CYS A 59 16.27 -1.66 -1.74
CA CYS A 59 14.91 -1.34 -1.35
C CYS A 59 14.87 -0.26 -0.27
N ALA A 60 14.08 0.78 -0.50
CA ALA A 60 13.67 1.75 0.50
C ALA A 60 12.26 1.39 0.98
N LYS A 61 12.16 0.85 2.21
CA LYS A 61 10.89 0.60 2.88
C LYS A 61 10.37 1.92 3.44
N MET A 62 9.19 2.33 3.01
CA MET A 62 8.62 3.62 3.38
C MET A 62 7.11 3.52 3.54
N ALA A 63 6.60 3.92 4.70
CA ALA A 63 5.16 3.95 4.98
C ALA A 63 4.35 4.71 3.91
N THR A 64 3.15 4.24 3.61
CA THR A 64 2.25 4.92 2.69
C THR A 64 1.93 6.33 3.20
N GLY A 65 2.13 7.34 2.34
CA GLY A 65 1.94 8.74 2.70
C GLY A 65 3.19 9.46 3.24
N SER A 66 4.31 8.75 3.48
CA SER A 66 5.59 9.37 3.90
C SER A 66 6.37 10.09 2.78
N GLY A 67 5.89 9.98 1.53
CA GLY A 67 6.48 10.68 0.37
C GLY A 67 7.44 9.84 -0.49
N LYS A 68 7.18 8.54 -0.67
CA LYS A 68 7.91 7.63 -1.60
C LYS A 68 8.23 8.29 -2.96
N THR A 69 7.23 8.88 -3.59
CA THR A 69 7.35 9.51 -4.91
C THR A 69 8.32 10.70 -4.93
N LEU A 70 8.46 11.44 -3.82
CA LEU A 70 9.48 12.50 -3.72
C LEU A 70 10.89 11.91 -3.74
N VAL A 71 11.12 10.81 -3.01
CA VAL A 71 12.41 10.12 -3.00
C VAL A 71 12.73 9.53 -4.38
N MET A 72 11.74 8.93 -5.06
CA MET A 72 11.90 8.47 -6.45
C MET A 72 12.37 9.61 -7.37
N ALA A 73 11.73 10.79 -7.28
CA ALA A 73 12.14 11.96 -8.05
C ALA A 73 13.56 12.43 -7.69
N MET A 74 13.94 12.45 -6.40
CA MET A 74 15.31 12.79 -5.99
C MET A 74 16.34 11.84 -6.59
N VAL A 75 16.07 10.53 -6.58
CA VAL A 75 16.92 9.49 -7.17
C VAL A 75 17.03 9.69 -8.69
N ILE A 76 15.92 9.95 -9.37
CA ILE A 76 15.92 10.23 -10.82
C ILE A 76 16.76 11.47 -11.14
N ALA A 77 16.57 12.57 -10.41
CA ALA A 77 17.32 13.79 -10.59
C ALA A 77 18.82 13.57 -10.36
N TRP A 78 19.17 12.87 -9.28
CA TRP A 78 20.55 12.52 -8.96
C TRP A 78 21.22 11.70 -10.06
N HIS A 79 20.56 10.67 -10.59
CA HIS A 79 21.09 9.85 -11.68
C HIS A 79 21.25 10.64 -12.98
N ILE A 80 20.19 11.33 -13.43
CA ILE A 80 20.22 12.08 -14.70
C ILE A 80 21.28 13.18 -14.65
N LEU A 81 21.30 13.99 -13.59
CA LEU A 81 22.18 15.14 -13.51
C LEU A 81 23.65 14.74 -13.39
N ASN A 82 23.97 13.65 -12.68
CA ASN A 82 25.34 13.14 -12.65
C ASN A 82 25.75 12.53 -14.00
N ARG A 83 24.88 11.76 -14.67
CA ARG A 83 25.17 11.19 -15.99
C ARG A 83 25.36 12.28 -17.05
N VAL A 84 24.58 13.36 -17.00
CA VAL A 84 24.70 14.52 -17.90
C VAL A 84 25.95 15.35 -17.57
N ALA A 85 26.35 15.41 -16.30
CA ALA A 85 27.59 16.07 -15.88
C ALA A 85 28.85 15.30 -16.29
N ASN A 86 28.81 13.96 -16.23
CA ASN A 86 29.89 13.09 -16.63
C ASN A 86 29.36 11.87 -17.42
N PRO A 87 29.28 11.95 -18.77
CA PRO A 87 28.76 10.87 -19.61
C PRO A 87 29.55 9.56 -19.56
N HIS A 88 30.78 9.57 -19.05
CA HIS A 88 31.61 8.37 -18.91
C HIS A 88 31.47 7.69 -17.54
N ASP A 89 30.80 8.32 -16.58
CA ASP A 89 30.59 7.72 -15.26
C ASP A 89 29.52 6.62 -15.33
N GLY A 90 29.97 5.37 -15.29
CA GLY A 90 29.12 4.19 -15.39
C GLY A 90 28.21 3.95 -14.19
N ARG A 91 28.36 4.72 -13.09
CA ARG A 91 27.50 4.61 -11.90
C ARG A 91 26.12 5.23 -12.09
N PHE A 92 25.94 6.06 -13.12
CA PHE A 92 24.73 6.84 -13.34
C PHE A 92 24.07 6.53 -14.68
N SER A 93 22.78 6.83 -14.76
CA SER A 93 21.99 6.67 -15.98
C SER A 93 21.15 7.93 -16.21
N LYS A 94 20.87 8.22 -17.48
CA LYS A 94 19.91 9.26 -17.87
C LYS A 94 18.61 8.68 -18.44
N ASP A 95 18.52 7.35 -18.46
CA ASP A 95 17.42 6.59 -19.05
C ASP A 95 16.81 5.74 -17.92
N VAL A 96 15.64 6.16 -17.44
CA VAL A 96 14.98 5.58 -16.27
C VAL A 96 13.66 4.91 -16.66
N LEU A 97 13.51 3.64 -16.31
CA LEU A 97 12.25 2.90 -16.38
C LEU A 97 11.62 2.84 -14.99
N VAL A 98 10.43 3.39 -14.84
CA VAL A 98 9.61 3.27 -13.62
C VAL A 98 8.50 2.25 -13.89
N VAL A 99 8.36 1.25 -13.04
CA VAL A 99 7.33 0.22 -13.16
C VAL A 99 6.31 0.36 -12.02
N ALA A 100 5.04 0.43 -12.38
CA ALA A 100 3.91 0.58 -11.46
C ALA A 100 3.01 -0.68 -11.43
N PRO A 101 2.35 -0.98 -10.30
CA PRO A 101 1.50 -2.16 -10.15
C PRO A 101 0.17 -2.05 -10.92
N GLY A 102 -0.29 -0.84 -11.23
CA GLY A 102 -1.58 -0.59 -11.87
C GLY A 102 -1.66 0.76 -12.57
N LEU A 103 -2.69 0.96 -13.39
CA LEU A 103 -2.89 2.19 -14.16
C LEU A 103 -3.09 3.44 -13.30
N THR A 104 -3.81 3.31 -12.18
CA THR A 104 -4.02 4.41 -11.24
C THR A 104 -2.69 4.90 -10.66
N VAL A 105 -1.82 3.97 -10.26
CA VAL A 105 -0.49 4.29 -9.76
C VAL A 105 0.38 4.87 -10.87
N LYS A 106 0.40 4.26 -12.06
CA LYS A 106 1.10 4.77 -13.26
C LYS A 106 0.75 6.24 -13.52
N LYS A 107 -0.55 6.59 -13.50
CA LYS A 107 -1.02 7.96 -13.73
C LYS A 107 -0.56 8.93 -12.65
N ARG A 108 -0.57 8.53 -11.37
CA ARG A 108 -0.05 9.36 -10.26
C ARG A 108 1.45 9.57 -10.35
N LEU A 109 2.20 8.60 -10.87
CA LEU A 109 3.65 8.69 -11.05
C LEU A 109 4.06 9.56 -12.24
N ALA A 110 3.14 10.01 -13.10
CA ALA A 110 3.44 10.89 -14.24
C ALA A 110 4.23 12.16 -13.84
N VAL A 111 4.05 12.61 -12.59
CA VAL A 111 4.80 13.71 -11.97
C VAL A 111 6.32 13.49 -11.89
N LEU A 112 6.80 12.26 -12.11
CA LEU A 112 8.22 11.91 -12.19
C LEU A 112 8.84 12.23 -13.55
N GLU A 113 8.04 12.52 -14.58
CA GLU A 113 8.53 12.91 -15.90
C GLU A 113 9.00 14.38 -15.89
N PRO A 114 10.28 14.67 -16.19
CA PRO A 114 10.82 16.04 -16.12
C PRO A 114 10.15 17.04 -17.06
N SER A 115 9.52 16.55 -18.13
CA SER A 115 8.85 17.36 -19.14
C SER A 115 7.36 17.61 -18.82
N ASP A 116 6.79 16.90 -17.84
CA ASP A 116 5.39 17.07 -17.46
C ASP A 116 5.16 18.45 -16.82
N PRO A 117 4.10 19.20 -17.18
CA PRO A 117 3.85 20.52 -16.60
C PRO A 117 3.63 20.52 -15.08
N GLY A 118 3.14 19.41 -14.52
CA GLY A 118 2.90 19.19 -13.10
C GLY A 118 3.99 18.38 -12.40
N ASN A 119 5.18 18.31 -12.99
CA ASN A 119 6.28 17.50 -12.45
C ASN A 119 6.68 17.94 -11.02
N TYR A 120 7.16 16.97 -10.24
CA TYR A 120 7.57 17.22 -8.85
C TYR A 120 8.88 18.02 -8.75
N TYR A 121 9.72 18.02 -9.78
CA TYR A 121 10.96 18.79 -9.77
C TYR A 121 10.71 20.29 -9.68
N ASP A 122 9.71 20.78 -10.41
CA ASP A 122 9.28 22.18 -10.40
C ASP A 122 8.33 22.46 -9.23
N THR A 123 7.31 21.60 -9.02
CA THR A 123 6.28 21.79 -7.97
C THR A 123 6.89 21.90 -6.56
N PHE A 124 7.93 21.10 -6.30
CA PHE A 124 8.64 21.13 -5.04
C PHE A 124 9.95 21.91 -5.10
N ASN A 125 10.37 22.50 -6.23
CA ASN A 125 11.70 23.10 -6.36
C ASN A 125 12.84 22.14 -5.96
N MET A 126 12.73 20.87 -6.35
CA MET A 126 13.62 19.78 -5.93
C MET A 126 15.03 19.88 -6.50
N VAL A 127 15.18 20.59 -7.62
CA VAL A 127 16.44 20.74 -8.34
C VAL A 127 16.78 22.23 -8.46
N PRO A 128 18.03 22.64 -8.17
CA PRO A 128 18.48 24.02 -8.38
C PRO A 128 18.13 24.50 -9.80
N SER A 129 17.68 25.75 -9.93
CA SER A 129 17.24 26.34 -11.21
C SER A 129 18.27 26.15 -12.34
N ALA A 130 19.55 26.33 -12.03
CA ALA A 130 20.67 26.15 -12.97
C ALA A 130 20.86 24.72 -13.51
N LEU A 131 20.22 23.71 -12.90
CA LEU A 131 20.31 22.31 -13.29
C LEU A 131 19.05 21.80 -14.00
N ARG A 132 17.96 22.57 -14.05
CA ARG A 132 16.67 22.12 -14.63
C ARG A 132 16.76 21.76 -16.10
N GLU A 133 17.43 22.59 -16.91
CA GLU A 133 17.65 22.29 -18.34
C GLU A 133 18.50 21.02 -18.55
N ARG A 134 19.38 20.70 -17.60
CA ARG A 134 20.17 19.46 -17.65
C ARG A 134 19.34 18.25 -17.27
N LEU A 135 18.40 18.39 -16.34
CA LEU A 135 17.46 17.33 -15.94
C LEU A 135 16.58 16.90 -17.13
N ARG A 136 16.12 17.85 -17.94
CA ARG A 136 15.30 17.59 -19.15
C ARG A 136 16.02 16.79 -20.23
N GLN A 137 17.33 16.58 -20.12
CA GLN A 137 18.10 15.73 -21.05
C GLN A 137 17.98 14.23 -20.74
N GLY A 138 17.42 13.87 -19.58
CA GLY A 138 17.10 12.48 -19.24
C GLY A 138 15.71 12.08 -19.72
N ARG A 139 15.50 10.76 -19.86
CA ARG A 139 14.22 10.16 -20.25
C ARG A 139 13.70 9.34 -19.08
N VAL A 140 12.45 9.57 -18.71
CA VAL A 140 11.74 8.80 -17.68
C VAL A 140 10.54 8.15 -18.35
N LEU A 141 10.54 6.83 -18.41
CA LEU A 141 9.45 6.04 -18.97
C LEU A 141 8.71 5.33 -17.85
N ILE A 142 7.42 5.59 -17.71
CA ILE A 142 6.58 4.99 -16.67
C ILE A 142 5.65 3.96 -17.33
N ARG A 143 5.77 2.69 -16.92
CA ARG A 143 4.98 1.58 -17.45
C ARG A 143 4.23 0.86 -16.34
N ASN A 144 3.08 0.30 -16.69
CA ASN A 144 2.43 -0.71 -15.88
C ASN A 144 3.17 -2.05 -16.06
N TRP A 145 3.31 -2.85 -15.00
CA TRP A 145 3.98 -4.16 -15.06
C TRP A 145 3.38 -5.11 -16.11
N HIS A 146 2.10 -4.98 -16.46
CA HIS A 146 1.46 -5.81 -17.48
C HIS A 146 2.17 -5.73 -18.84
N VAL A 147 2.81 -4.60 -19.16
CA VAL A 147 3.62 -4.42 -20.38
C VAL A 147 4.88 -5.30 -20.36
N LEU A 148 5.35 -5.69 -19.18
CA LEU A 148 6.48 -6.60 -19.03
C LEU A 148 6.12 -8.05 -19.38
N ASN A 149 4.85 -8.37 -19.58
CA ASN A 149 4.43 -9.69 -19.97
C ASN A 149 4.97 -10.05 -21.36
N TRP A 150 5.73 -11.15 -21.45
CA TRP A 150 6.32 -11.62 -22.71
C TRP A 150 5.38 -12.49 -23.55
N GLU A 151 4.21 -12.83 -23.03
CA GLU A 151 3.14 -13.49 -23.78
C GLU A 151 2.02 -12.50 -24.05
N SER A 152 1.67 -12.25 -25.32
CA SER A 152 0.46 -11.47 -25.60
C SER A 152 -0.80 -12.26 -25.25
N GLU A 153 -1.90 -11.59 -24.89
CA GLU A 153 -3.19 -12.27 -24.68
C GLU A 153 -3.60 -13.11 -25.91
N GLU A 154 -3.27 -12.64 -27.12
CA GLU A 154 -3.45 -13.40 -28.35
C GLU A 154 -2.59 -14.67 -28.40
N GLN A 155 -1.36 -14.67 -27.90
CA GLN A 155 -0.50 -15.86 -27.84
C GLN A 155 -0.99 -16.86 -26.79
N VAL A 156 -1.49 -16.38 -25.64
CA VAL A 156 -2.12 -17.23 -24.62
C VAL A 156 -3.42 -17.85 -25.16
N ALA A 157 -4.22 -17.09 -25.90
CA ALA A 157 -5.41 -17.59 -26.58
C ALA A 157 -5.07 -18.56 -27.74
N ARG A 158 -4.02 -18.27 -28.53
CA ARG A 158 -3.57 -19.11 -29.66
C ARG A 158 -2.85 -20.38 -29.22
N LYS A 159 -2.27 -20.45 -28.02
CA LYS A 159 -1.78 -21.72 -27.43
C LYS A 159 -2.89 -22.76 -27.21
N ARG A 160 -4.17 -22.35 -27.20
CA ARG A 160 -5.32 -23.27 -27.23
C ARG A 160 -5.67 -23.76 -28.66
N GLY A 161 -4.96 -23.29 -29.68
CA GLY A 161 -5.10 -23.69 -31.10
C GLY A 161 -3.77 -24.16 -31.72
N VAL A 162 -3.83 -24.64 -32.97
CA VAL A 162 -2.73 -25.33 -33.68
C VAL A 162 -1.87 -24.34 -34.48
N ASP A 163 -1.26 -23.34 -33.84
CA ASP A 163 -0.21 -22.53 -34.48
C ASP A 163 0.97 -22.30 -33.53
N LYS A 164 2.19 -22.66 -33.99
CA LYS A 164 3.44 -22.74 -33.21
C LYS A 164 4.46 -21.66 -33.62
N ARG A 165 4.05 -20.39 -33.70
CA ARG A 165 5.04 -19.29 -33.81
C ARG A 165 5.80 -19.18 -32.48
N GLY A 166 7.13 -19.19 -32.54
CA GLY A 166 8.02 -19.19 -31.37
C GLY A 166 7.92 -17.92 -30.49
N ALA A 167 8.52 -17.97 -29.30
CA ALA A 167 8.58 -16.83 -28.38
C ALA A 167 9.25 -15.60 -29.02
N LYS A 168 8.75 -14.39 -28.73
CA LYS A 168 9.34 -13.12 -29.22
C LYS A 168 10.82 -13.04 -28.85
N SER A 169 11.70 -12.55 -29.73
CA SER A 169 13.12 -12.31 -29.40
C SER A 169 13.27 -11.22 -28.32
N ASP A 170 14.35 -11.24 -27.54
CA ASP A 170 14.58 -10.24 -26.48
C ASP A 170 14.68 -8.82 -27.07
N ALA A 171 15.28 -8.64 -28.25
CA ALA A 171 15.34 -7.36 -28.94
C ALA A 171 13.95 -6.84 -29.38
N ALA A 172 13.07 -7.71 -29.86
CA ALA A 172 11.70 -7.33 -30.23
C ALA A 172 10.87 -6.96 -28.99
N TYR A 173 11.01 -7.74 -27.91
CA TYR A 173 10.38 -7.47 -26.63
C TYR A 173 10.82 -6.12 -26.04
N VAL A 174 12.12 -5.83 -26.03
CA VAL A 174 12.63 -4.55 -25.54
C VAL A 174 12.10 -3.37 -26.36
N LYS A 175 11.97 -3.51 -27.68
CA LYS A 175 11.41 -2.46 -28.53
C LYS A 175 9.95 -2.14 -28.17
N GLU A 176 9.17 -3.16 -27.85
CA GLU A 176 7.78 -3.03 -27.41
C GLU A 176 7.68 -2.36 -26.05
N VAL A 177 8.44 -2.84 -25.05
CA VAL A 177 8.38 -2.31 -23.68
C VAL A 177 8.92 -0.88 -23.58
N LEU A 178 10.11 -0.64 -24.15
CA LEU A 178 10.85 0.62 -23.96
C LEU A 178 10.54 1.69 -25.03
N GLY A 179 9.91 1.35 -26.14
CA GLY A 179 9.58 2.31 -27.20
C GLY A 179 10.80 3.12 -27.67
N GLU A 180 10.77 4.44 -27.48
CA GLU A 180 11.87 5.35 -27.84
C GLU A 180 13.15 5.13 -27.02
N MET A 181 13.02 4.55 -25.83
CA MET A 181 14.15 4.15 -24.98
C MET A 181 14.71 2.78 -25.38
N ALA A 182 14.20 2.13 -26.43
CA ALA A 182 14.65 0.81 -26.85
C ALA A 182 16.13 0.74 -27.23
N SER A 183 16.79 1.86 -27.59
CA SER A 183 18.23 1.92 -27.86
C SER A 183 19.09 2.29 -26.66
N ALA A 184 18.47 2.62 -25.52
CA ALA A 184 19.17 2.97 -24.29
C ALA A 184 20.00 1.78 -23.77
N SER A 185 21.09 2.07 -23.07
CA SER A 185 21.89 1.08 -22.37
C SER A 185 22.16 1.56 -20.95
N ASN A 186 22.42 0.63 -20.01
CA ASN A 186 22.57 0.92 -18.58
C ASN A 186 21.34 1.64 -18.01
N LEU A 187 20.16 1.04 -18.20
CA LEU A 187 18.90 1.58 -17.72
C LEU A 187 18.84 1.55 -16.19
N LEU A 188 18.38 2.64 -15.58
CA LEU A 188 17.96 2.61 -14.19
C LEU A 188 16.53 2.10 -14.10
N VAL A 189 16.26 1.14 -13.22
CA VAL A 189 14.90 0.67 -12.96
C VAL A 189 14.43 1.15 -11.59
N ILE A 190 13.20 1.63 -11.50
CA ILE A 190 12.54 1.94 -10.23
C ILE A 190 11.21 1.18 -10.18
N ASN A 191 11.00 0.36 -9.15
CA ASN A 191 9.71 -0.30 -8.92
C ASN A 191 8.96 0.44 -7.80
N ASP A 192 7.72 0.83 -8.06
CA ASP A 192 6.78 1.24 -7.01
C ASP A 192 5.92 0.05 -6.58
N GLU A 193 5.55 -0.01 -5.31
CA GLU A 193 4.93 -1.18 -4.67
C GLU A 193 5.70 -2.48 -4.97
N ALA A 194 7.01 -2.44 -4.72
CA ALA A 194 7.93 -3.51 -5.09
C ALA A 194 7.64 -4.89 -4.46
N HIS A 195 6.68 -4.99 -3.54
CA HIS A 195 6.18 -6.26 -3.00
C HIS A 195 5.48 -7.13 -4.06
N HIS A 196 5.13 -6.58 -5.22
CA HIS A 196 4.71 -7.33 -6.41
C HIS A 196 5.90 -7.87 -7.22
N ALA A 197 7.13 -7.39 -6.96
CA ALA A 197 8.31 -7.62 -7.80
C ALA A 197 9.37 -8.48 -7.08
N TRP A 198 9.13 -9.79 -6.95
CA TRP A 198 10.04 -10.73 -6.27
C TRP A 198 10.30 -12.00 -7.07
N ARG A 199 11.38 -12.71 -6.75
CA ARG A 199 11.72 -13.99 -7.37
C ARG A 199 11.20 -15.15 -6.55
N VAL A 200 10.56 -16.10 -7.23
CA VAL A 200 10.18 -17.38 -6.62
C VAL A 200 11.46 -18.19 -6.36
N PRO A 201 11.77 -18.57 -5.11
CA PRO A 201 12.96 -19.37 -4.81
C PRO A 201 12.89 -20.73 -5.53
N SER A 202 13.98 -21.14 -6.17
CA SER A 202 14.08 -22.40 -6.93
C SER A 202 13.81 -23.66 -6.10
N GLU A 203 14.03 -23.60 -4.79
CA GLU A 203 13.99 -24.77 -3.90
C GLU A 203 12.69 -24.92 -3.11
N SER A 204 11.75 -23.97 -3.20
CA SER A 204 10.55 -23.94 -2.37
C SER A 204 9.27 -23.97 -3.21
N LYS A 205 8.50 -25.06 -3.14
CA LYS A 205 7.07 -24.99 -3.48
C LYS A 205 6.40 -24.12 -2.43
N ILE A 206 6.26 -22.83 -2.71
CA ILE A 206 5.54 -21.89 -1.85
C ILE A 206 4.08 -22.38 -1.74
N ARG A 207 3.69 -22.96 -0.59
CA ARG A 207 2.33 -23.47 -0.37
C ARG A 207 1.44 -22.38 0.23
N GLY A 208 0.26 -22.12 -0.34
CA GLY A 208 -0.68 -21.16 0.25
C GLY A 208 -0.49 -19.70 -0.20
N VAL A 209 0.33 -19.45 -1.21
CA VAL A 209 0.38 -18.17 -1.92
C VAL A 209 -0.47 -18.27 -3.18
N ALA A 210 -1.21 -17.21 -3.51
CA ALA A 210 -2.09 -17.26 -4.65
C ALA A 210 -1.28 -17.42 -5.94
N LYS A 211 -1.79 -18.25 -6.85
CA LYS A 211 -1.13 -18.50 -8.15
C LYS A 211 -0.96 -17.20 -8.95
N ALA A 212 -1.90 -16.27 -8.81
CA ALA A 212 -1.87 -14.96 -9.46
C ALA A 212 -0.66 -14.14 -9.00
N ASP A 213 -0.43 -14.03 -7.69
CA ASP A 213 0.70 -13.28 -7.12
C ASP A 213 2.07 -13.82 -7.59
N ILE A 214 2.20 -15.16 -7.66
CA ILE A 214 3.39 -15.83 -8.20
C ILE A 214 3.58 -15.47 -9.68
N GLU A 215 2.49 -15.49 -10.45
CA GLU A 215 2.52 -15.21 -11.89
C GLU A 215 2.86 -13.74 -12.17
N GLU A 216 2.27 -12.81 -11.43
CA GLU A 216 2.61 -11.38 -11.46
C GLU A 216 4.09 -11.16 -11.18
N ALA A 217 4.60 -11.65 -10.05
CA ALA A 217 5.99 -11.47 -9.65
C ALA A 217 6.98 -12.08 -10.66
N THR A 218 6.65 -13.26 -11.17
CA THR A 218 7.44 -13.93 -12.22
C THR A 218 7.49 -13.09 -13.49
N ARG A 219 6.35 -12.55 -13.94
CA ARG A 219 6.28 -11.72 -15.16
C ARG A 219 7.00 -10.39 -14.99
N TRP A 220 6.84 -9.74 -13.85
CA TRP A 220 7.49 -8.47 -13.56
C TRP A 220 9.01 -8.62 -13.59
N ILE A 221 9.58 -9.47 -12.74
CA ILE A 221 11.03 -9.62 -12.65
C ILE A 221 11.60 -10.31 -13.90
N GLY A 222 10.91 -11.32 -14.43
CA GLY A 222 11.34 -11.99 -15.66
C GLY A 222 11.40 -11.02 -16.84
N GLY A 223 10.51 -10.04 -16.93
CA GLY A 223 10.53 -9.02 -17.96
C GLY A 223 11.76 -8.11 -17.84
N LEU A 224 12.09 -7.70 -16.61
CA LEU A 224 13.31 -6.96 -16.32
C LEU A 224 14.57 -7.77 -16.68
N ASP A 225 14.59 -9.08 -16.47
CA ASP A 225 15.71 -9.94 -16.89
C ASP A 225 15.90 -9.93 -18.41
N ARG A 226 14.82 -9.91 -19.19
CA ARG A 226 14.90 -9.81 -20.66
C ARG A 226 15.49 -8.47 -21.10
N ILE A 227 15.09 -7.39 -20.43
CA ILE A 227 15.63 -6.04 -20.67
C ILE A 227 17.12 -6.03 -20.34
N HIS A 228 17.50 -6.57 -19.18
CA HIS A 228 18.90 -6.66 -18.75
C HIS A 228 19.77 -7.41 -19.78
N ARG A 229 19.32 -8.57 -20.29
CA ARG A 229 20.07 -9.32 -21.32
C ARG A 229 20.31 -8.56 -22.61
N SER A 230 19.41 -7.65 -22.99
CA SER A 230 19.51 -6.91 -24.26
C SER A 230 20.17 -5.54 -24.13
N ARG A 231 19.95 -4.83 -23.02
CA ARG A 231 20.33 -3.42 -22.85
C ARG A 231 21.18 -3.13 -21.62
N GLY A 232 21.27 -4.07 -20.69
CA GLY A 232 21.88 -3.84 -19.38
C GLY A 232 21.00 -2.97 -18.49
N VAL A 233 20.67 -3.51 -17.32
CA VAL A 233 20.09 -2.76 -16.20
C VAL A 233 21.25 -2.38 -15.29
N LEU A 234 21.42 -1.08 -15.02
CA LEU A 234 22.43 -0.53 -14.13
C LEU A 234 22.21 -1.01 -12.69
N GLY A 235 20.95 -0.95 -12.25
CA GLY A 235 20.51 -1.32 -10.92
C GLY A 235 19.01 -1.05 -10.80
N CYS A 236 18.41 -1.56 -9.74
CA CYS A 236 16.99 -1.40 -9.46
C CYS A 236 16.77 -0.84 -8.05
N TYR A 237 16.02 0.26 -7.96
CA TYR A 237 15.55 0.79 -6.69
C TYR A 237 14.09 0.40 -6.45
N ASP A 238 13.85 -0.31 -5.37
CA ASP A 238 12.54 -0.80 -4.97
C ASP A 238 11.94 0.11 -3.89
N PHE A 239 10.75 0.63 -4.11
CA PHE A 239 10.00 1.40 -3.11
C PHE A 239 8.73 0.63 -2.72
N SER A 240 8.54 0.39 -1.41
CA SER A 240 7.35 -0.32 -0.91
C SER A 240 7.11 0.01 0.56
N ALA A 241 5.84 0.02 1.00
CA ALA A 241 5.54 0.03 2.44
C ALA A 241 5.67 -1.37 3.05
N THR A 242 5.53 -2.40 2.22
CA THR A 242 5.36 -3.80 2.61
C THR A 242 6.30 -4.73 1.81
N PRO A 243 7.65 -4.53 1.80
CA PRO A 243 8.58 -5.29 0.96
C PRO A 243 8.78 -6.74 1.46
N PHE A 244 7.74 -7.56 1.33
CA PHE A 244 7.68 -8.92 1.80
C PHE A 244 7.60 -9.90 0.62
N VAL A 245 8.26 -11.05 0.77
CA VAL A 245 8.07 -12.23 -0.06
C VAL A 245 7.08 -13.16 0.63
N PRO A 246 5.99 -13.58 -0.04
CA PRO A 246 5.08 -14.58 0.47
C PRO A 246 5.79 -15.93 0.73
N SER A 247 5.88 -16.39 1.99
CA SER A 247 6.73 -17.57 2.34
C SER A 247 6.04 -18.94 2.31
N GLY A 248 4.72 -18.96 2.18
CA GLY A 248 3.96 -20.20 2.00
C GLY A 248 4.03 -21.24 3.14
N LYS A 249 4.25 -20.82 4.39
CA LYS A 249 4.02 -21.64 5.59
C LYS A 249 2.71 -21.23 6.26
N GLU A 250 1.97 -22.21 6.81
CA GLU A 250 0.79 -21.94 7.64
C GLU A 250 1.20 -21.10 8.85
N SER A 251 0.55 -19.95 9.01
CA SER A 251 0.75 -18.89 10.01
C SER A 251 1.94 -17.92 9.79
N SER A 252 1.60 -16.69 9.37
CA SER A 252 2.27 -15.41 9.73
C SER A 252 3.73 -15.12 9.35
N GLU A 253 4.48 -16.03 8.74
CA GLU A 253 5.88 -15.74 8.36
C GLU A 253 5.93 -15.09 6.95
N GLU A 254 6.02 -13.77 6.87
CA GLU A 254 6.39 -13.03 5.66
C GLU A 254 7.89 -12.71 5.75
N ALA A 255 8.69 -13.05 4.73
CA ALA A 255 10.12 -12.75 4.73
C ALA A 255 10.36 -11.38 4.09
N LEU A 256 11.01 -10.44 4.78
CA LEU A 256 11.40 -9.17 4.18
C LEU A 256 12.39 -9.38 3.02
N PHE A 257 12.41 -8.45 2.08
CA PHE A 257 13.49 -8.37 1.09
C PHE A 257 14.85 -8.30 1.79
N GLY A 258 15.78 -9.15 1.38
CA GLY A 258 17.16 -9.13 1.90
C GLY A 258 17.90 -7.83 1.55
N TRP A 259 17.44 -7.11 0.51
CA TRP A 259 18.02 -5.86 0.02
C TRP A 259 17.34 -4.59 0.55
N VAL A 260 16.58 -4.65 1.65
CA VAL A 260 16.12 -3.42 2.32
C VAL A 260 17.33 -2.70 2.91
N VAL A 261 17.55 -1.45 2.50
CA VAL A 261 18.69 -0.63 2.95
C VAL A 261 18.27 0.60 3.75
N SER A 262 17.00 0.99 3.68
CA SER A 262 16.41 2.04 4.49
C SER A 262 15.00 1.61 4.89
N ASP A 263 14.62 1.82 6.16
CA ASP A 263 13.32 1.45 6.70
C ASP A 263 12.69 2.59 7.47
N PHE A 264 11.56 3.08 6.97
CA PHE A 264 10.67 4.00 7.66
C PHE A 264 9.28 3.38 7.77
N SER A 265 8.96 2.87 8.96
CA SER A 265 7.76 2.06 9.20
C SER A 265 6.49 2.91 9.36
N LEU A 266 5.32 2.25 9.31
CA LEU A 266 4.05 2.92 9.62
C LEU A 266 4.04 3.50 11.05
N ASN A 267 4.70 2.83 12.00
CA ASN A 267 4.78 3.33 13.38
C ASN A 267 5.55 4.65 13.41
N ASP A 268 6.73 4.70 12.79
CA ASP A 268 7.56 5.91 12.74
C ASP A 268 6.83 7.04 12.03
N ALA A 269 6.07 6.72 10.98
CA ALA A 269 5.25 7.69 10.26
C ALA A 269 4.14 8.29 11.14
N ILE A 270 3.50 7.47 11.99
CA ILE A 270 2.46 7.92 12.93
C ILE A 270 3.10 8.75 14.04
N GLU A 271 4.19 8.27 14.65
CA GLU A 271 4.90 8.95 15.74
C GLU A 271 5.48 10.29 15.29
N SER A 272 5.99 10.36 14.05
CA SER A 272 6.49 11.59 13.44
C SER A 272 5.39 12.55 13.00
N GLY A 273 4.11 12.17 13.13
CA GLY A 273 2.96 12.98 12.71
C GLY A 273 2.85 13.16 11.19
N LEU A 274 3.53 12.33 10.40
CA LEU A 274 3.53 12.41 8.93
C LEU A 274 2.27 11.79 8.31
N VAL A 275 1.68 10.81 9.00
CA VAL A 275 0.45 10.14 8.57
C VAL A 275 -0.64 10.27 9.63
N LYS A 276 -1.89 10.13 9.19
CA LYS A 276 -3.05 10.23 10.08
C LYS A 276 -3.10 9.02 11.03
N THR A 277 -3.27 9.28 12.32
CA THR A 277 -3.49 8.23 13.30
C THR A 277 -4.90 7.63 13.13
N PRO A 278 -5.03 6.32 12.91
CA PRO A 278 -6.35 5.68 12.87
C PRO A 278 -7.00 5.78 14.26
N ARG A 279 -8.24 6.26 14.33
CA ARG A 279 -9.04 6.25 15.54
C ARG A 279 -9.95 5.04 15.53
N VAL A 280 -9.85 4.18 16.55
CA VAL A 280 -10.80 3.09 16.75
C VAL A 280 -12.03 3.66 17.44
N VAL A 281 -13.17 3.67 16.75
CA VAL A 281 -14.44 4.14 17.31
C VAL A 281 -14.95 3.10 18.30
N VAL A 282 -15.07 3.49 19.57
CA VAL A 282 -15.70 2.68 20.63
C VAL A 282 -17.05 3.33 20.94
N ARG A 283 -18.05 3.12 20.07
CA ARG A 283 -19.45 3.43 20.41
C ARG A 283 -20.06 2.27 21.20
N ASP A 284 -20.84 2.60 22.21
CA ASP A 284 -21.26 1.71 23.31
C ASP A 284 -22.80 1.60 23.40
N ASP A 285 -23.47 1.63 22.25
CA ASP A 285 -24.94 1.80 22.22
C ASP A 285 -25.69 0.47 21.97
N GLY A 286 -24.97 -0.67 22.00
CA GLY A 286 -25.53 -2.01 21.85
C GLY A 286 -25.59 -2.75 23.18
N VAL A 287 -26.73 -3.39 23.47
CA VAL A 287 -27.03 -4.16 24.70
C VAL A 287 -25.76 -4.84 25.25
N PRO A 288 -25.27 -4.42 26.43
CA PRO A 288 -24.05 -4.96 27.01
C PRO A 288 -24.13 -6.48 27.12
N ASP A 289 -23.03 -7.18 26.85
CA ASP A 289 -22.89 -8.56 27.34
C ASP A 289 -23.02 -8.52 28.86
N ALA A 290 -24.08 -9.15 29.39
CA ALA A 290 -24.46 -9.12 30.80
C ALA A 290 -23.37 -9.63 31.75
N ARG A 291 -22.32 -10.28 31.21
CA ARG A 291 -21.16 -10.77 31.98
C ARG A 291 -19.92 -9.88 31.92
N SER A 292 -19.72 -9.08 30.87
CA SER A 292 -18.43 -8.38 30.64
C SER A 292 -18.51 -6.86 30.45
N TYR A 293 -19.70 -6.28 30.23
CA TYR A 293 -19.90 -4.83 29.99
C TYR A 293 -18.98 -4.25 28.89
N ARG A 294 -18.55 -5.04 27.90
CA ARG A 294 -17.75 -4.57 26.75
C ARG A 294 -18.58 -4.64 25.47
N SER A 295 -18.47 -3.62 24.62
CA SER A 295 -19.09 -3.62 23.30
C SER A 295 -18.62 -4.80 22.44
N LYS A 296 -19.59 -5.57 21.92
CA LYS A 296 -19.33 -6.64 20.94
C LYS A 296 -18.78 -6.08 19.62
N LEU A 297 -19.00 -4.79 19.32
CA LEU A 297 -18.55 -4.16 18.08
C LEU A 297 -17.02 -4.02 18.03
N TYR A 298 -16.36 -3.81 19.17
CA TYR A 298 -14.90 -3.69 19.23
C TYR A 298 -14.18 -4.98 18.79
N HIS A 299 -14.77 -6.15 19.09
CA HIS A 299 -14.29 -7.45 18.63
C HIS A 299 -15.30 -8.12 17.70
N ILE A 300 -15.97 -7.33 16.83
CA ILE A 300 -17.09 -7.79 16.01
C ILE A 300 -16.77 -9.08 15.28
N TYR A 301 -15.58 -9.18 14.69
CA TYR A 301 -15.16 -10.33 13.89
C TYR A 301 -15.26 -11.66 14.65
N GLN A 302 -14.94 -11.69 15.95
CA GLN A 302 -15.01 -12.92 16.76
C GLN A 302 -16.44 -13.51 16.82
N TRP A 303 -17.46 -12.65 16.73
CA TRP A 303 -18.86 -13.03 16.83
C TRP A 303 -19.52 -13.34 15.49
N VAL A 304 -18.91 -12.89 14.39
CA VAL A 304 -19.50 -12.99 13.04
C VAL A 304 -18.63 -13.79 12.06
N ARG A 305 -17.43 -14.23 12.49
CA ARG A 305 -16.45 -14.94 11.66
C ARG A 305 -17.06 -16.08 10.88
N ASP A 306 -17.83 -16.94 11.53
CA ASP A 306 -18.33 -18.17 10.92
C ASP A 306 -19.35 -17.85 9.81
N ASP A 307 -20.15 -16.79 9.98
CA ASP A 307 -21.07 -16.32 8.94
C ASP A 307 -20.36 -15.52 7.84
N LEU A 308 -19.36 -14.69 8.16
CA LEU A 308 -18.64 -13.91 7.14
C LEU A 308 -17.66 -14.76 6.32
N ASN A 309 -17.33 -15.97 6.76
CA ASN A 309 -16.41 -16.88 6.05
C ASN A 309 -17.12 -18.01 5.29
N ARG A 310 -18.46 -18.08 5.30
CA ARG A 310 -19.19 -19.08 4.50
C ARG A 310 -19.48 -18.58 3.08
N LYS A 311 -19.79 -19.51 2.18
CA LYS A 311 -20.42 -19.15 0.90
C LYS A 311 -21.85 -18.70 1.18
N ALA A 312 -22.25 -17.59 0.57
CA ALA A 312 -23.56 -17.01 0.75
C ALA A 312 -23.99 -16.28 -0.53
N GLU A 313 -25.28 -16.31 -0.80
CA GLU A 313 -25.88 -15.51 -1.86
C GLU A 313 -25.99 -14.04 -1.43
N SER A 314 -26.01 -13.12 -2.41
CA SER A 314 -26.00 -11.68 -2.15
C SER A 314 -27.21 -11.18 -1.33
N HIS A 315 -28.36 -11.84 -1.45
CA HIS A 315 -29.60 -11.45 -0.76
C HIS A 315 -29.69 -11.96 0.68
N GLU A 316 -28.80 -12.89 1.07
CA GLU A 316 -28.79 -13.46 2.41
C GLU A 316 -28.47 -12.39 3.47
N PRO A 317 -29.25 -12.32 4.58
CA PRO A 317 -29.11 -11.27 5.57
C PRO A 317 -27.74 -11.30 6.24
N LEU A 318 -27.15 -10.14 6.47
CA LEU A 318 -25.96 -9.99 7.32
C LEU A 318 -26.29 -10.32 8.78
N PRO A 319 -25.32 -10.74 9.60
CA PRO A 319 -25.52 -10.87 11.03
C PRO A 319 -26.01 -9.54 11.63
N ASP A 320 -26.97 -9.59 12.55
CA ASP A 320 -27.55 -8.38 13.16
C ASP A 320 -26.49 -7.46 13.76
N LEU A 321 -25.42 -8.03 14.32
CA LEU A 321 -24.31 -7.27 14.87
C LEU A 321 -23.58 -6.42 13.80
N VAL A 322 -23.45 -6.94 12.57
CA VAL A 322 -22.86 -6.21 11.43
C VAL A 322 -23.81 -5.13 10.95
N THR A 323 -25.10 -5.44 10.78
CA THR A 323 -26.12 -4.47 10.37
C THR A 323 -26.23 -3.31 11.38
N ASN A 324 -26.19 -3.61 12.68
CA ASN A 324 -26.17 -2.60 13.74
C ASN A 324 -24.87 -1.78 13.72
N GLY A 325 -23.72 -2.42 13.45
CA GLY A 325 -22.45 -1.72 13.26
C GLY A 325 -22.52 -0.69 12.13
N TYR A 326 -23.05 -1.08 10.97
CA TYR A 326 -23.26 -0.16 9.84
C TYR A 326 -24.26 0.95 10.16
N TYR A 327 -25.34 0.65 10.88
CA TYR A 327 -26.30 1.66 11.31
C TYR A 327 -25.64 2.76 12.15
N LEU A 328 -24.83 2.37 13.15
CA LEU A 328 -24.10 3.32 14.00
C LEU A 328 -23.07 4.13 13.21
N LEU A 329 -22.29 3.48 12.34
CA LEU A 329 -21.35 4.17 11.44
C LEU A 329 -22.08 5.12 10.47
N GLY A 330 -23.27 4.75 10.02
CA GLY A 330 -24.09 5.60 9.16
C GLY A 330 -24.64 6.81 9.91
N LYS A 331 -24.92 6.71 11.22
CA LYS A 331 -25.25 7.88 12.05
C LYS A 331 -24.07 8.84 12.17
N ASP A 332 -22.85 8.33 12.37
CA ASP A 332 -21.62 9.15 12.33
C ASP A 332 -21.42 9.84 10.98
N TRP A 333 -21.68 9.09 9.90
CA TRP A 333 -21.61 9.61 8.55
C TRP A 333 -22.61 10.76 8.34
N LEU A 334 -23.84 10.63 8.83
CA LEU A 334 -24.86 11.69 8.73
C LEU A 334 -24.48 12.95 9.49
N GLU A 335 -23.96 12.80 10.70
CA GLU A 335 -23.46 13.94 11.50
C GLU A 335 -22.30 14.64 10.77
N THR A 336 -21.38 13.86 10.22
CA THR A 336 -20.26 14.37 9.41
C THR A 336 -20.76 15.10 8.17
N ALA A 337 -21.75 14.54 7.46
CA ALA A 337 -22.31 15.11 6.25
C ALA A 337 -22.99 16.47 6.53
N ARG A 338 -23.75 16.57 7.63
CA ARG A 338 -24.34 17.85 8.08
C ARG A 338 -23.27 18.89 8.37
N ARG A 339 -22.26 18.52 9.16
CA ARG A 339 -21.14 19.42 9.48
C ARG A 339 -20.40 19.90 8.23
N TRP A 340 -20.18 19.01 7.27
CA TRP A 340 -19.53 19.35 5.99
C TRP A 340 -20.39 20.31 5.17
N ALA A 341 -21.71 20.08 5.11
CA ALA A 341 -22.64 20.99 4.46
C ALA A 341 -22.66 22.38 5.11
N GLU A 342 -22.62 22.47 6.45
CA GLU A 342 -22.59 23.74 7.19
C GLU A 342 -21.34 24.58 6.88
N VAL A 343 -20.18 23.95 6.68
CA VAL A 343 -18.93 24.64 6.32
C VAL A 343 -18.74 24.80 4.81
N GLY A 344 -19.75 24.47 4.01
CA GLY A 344 -19.72 24.62 2.55
C GLY A 344 -18.75 23.67 1.84
N GLN A 345 -18.46 22.50 2.40
CA GLN A 345 -17.68 21.48 1.69
C GLN A 345 -18.43 21.01 0.43
N ALA A 346 -17.75 21.01 -0.71
CA ALA A 346 -18.34 20.70 -2.00
C ALA A 346 -18.69 19.22 -2.17
N THR A 347 -17.96 18.33 -1.50
CA THR A 347 -18.11 16.89 -1.61
C THR A 347 -18.67 16.29 -0.32
N PRO A 348 -19.47 15.21 -0.40
CA PRO A 348 -19.97 14.53 0.79
C PRO A 348 -18.89 13.64 1.43
N PRO A 349 -19.03 13.27 2.72
CA PRO A 349 -18.20 12.22 3.30
C PRO A 349 -18.48 10.88 2.61
N VAL A 350 -17.52 9.96 2.69
CA VAL A 350 -17.62 8.63 2.05
C VAL A 350 -17.46 7.54 3.10
N MET A 351 -18.40 6.60 3.13
CA MET A 351 -18.26 5.35 3.86
C MET A 351 -17.51 4.33 2.99
N ILE A 352 -16.40 3.80 3.50
CA ILE A 352 -15.61 2.78 2.78
C ILE A 352 -15.70 1.47 3.58
N THR A 353 -16.17 0.43 2.90
CA THR A 353 -16.25 -0.93 3.41
C THR A 353 -15.26 -1.80 2.65
N VAL A 354 -14.37 -2.47 3.37
CA VAL A 354 -13.51 -3.50 2.81
C VAL A 354 -13.88 -4.85 3.42
N ALA A 355 -14.50 -5.69 2.59
CA ALA A 355 -14.92 -7.02 2.97
C ALA A 355 -13.79 -8.03 2.82
N ASN A 356 -13.86 -9.11 3.61
CA ASN A 356 -12.95 -10.25 3.51
C ASN A 356 -13.13 -11.07 2.22
N ARG A 357 -14.32 -11.01 1.60
CA ARG A 357 -14.73 -11.84 0.46
C ARG A 357 -15.73 -11.12 -0.43
N THR A 358 -15.78 -11.52 -1.70
CA THR A 358 -16.75 -11.02 -2.69
C THR A 358 -18.19 -11.30 -2.29
N GLU A 359 -18.48 -12.46 -1.70
CA GLU A 359 -19.83 -12.78 -1.23
C GLU A 359 -20.27 -11.84 -0.09
N THR A 360 -19.36 -11.53 0.84
CA THR A 360 -19.61 -10.57 1.92
C THR A 360 -19.83 -9.17 1.38
N ALA A 361 -18.99 -8.70 0.45
CA ALA A 361 -19.17 -7.39 -0.20
C ALA A 361 -20.54 -7.28 -0.88
N ALA A 362 -20.95 -8.32 -1.61
CA ALA A 362 -22.25 -8.36 -2.27
C ALA A 362 -23.42 -8.31 -1.28
N ARG A 363 -23.31 -9.00 -0.13
CA ARG A 363 -24.30 -8.96 0.96
C ARG A 363 -24.38 -7.59 1.62
N VAL A 364 -23.25 -6.92 1.83
CA VAL A 364 -23.21 -5.54 2.34
C VAL A 364 -23.88 -4.59 1.36
N HIS A 365 -23.53 -4.67 0.08
CA HIS A 365 -24.16 -3.86 -0.96
C HIS A 365 -25.68 -4.06 -1.00
N HIS A 366 -26.13 -5.31 -1.01
CA HIS A 366 -27.54 -5.63 -0.95
C HIS A 366 -28.21 -5.08 0.32
N ALA A 367 -27.56 -5.16 1.49
CA ALA A 367 -28.11 -4.65 2.74
C ALA A 367 -28.32 -3.12 2.74
N PHE A 368 -27.43 -2.35 2.10
CA PHE A 368 -27.64 -0.91 1.91
C PHE A 368 -28.76 -0.62 0.91
N VAL A 369 -28.69 -1.18 -0.29
CA VAL A 369 -29.65 -0.88 -1.38
C VAL A 369 -31.09 -1.31 -1.05
N THR A 370 -31.26 -2.35 -0.22
CA THR A 370 -32.59 -2.80 0.23
C THR A 370 -33.07 -2.13 1.52
N GLY A 371 -32.34 -1.14 2.03
CA GLY A 371 -32.72 -0.40 3.25
C GLY A 371 -32.64 -1.22 4.54
N LYS A 372 -31.94 -2.37 4.54
CA LYS A 372 -31.71 -3.16 5.76
C LYS A 372 -30.81 -2.41 6.74
N VAL A 373 -29.80 -1.70 6.22
CA VAL A 373 -29.09 -0.67 6.98
C VAL A 373 -29.94 0.61 6.91
N ARG A 374 -30.62 0.96 8.00
CA ARG A 374 -31.63 2.03 8.06
C ARG A 374 -31.03 3.44 8.00
N ILE A 375 -30.33 3.76 6.92
CA ILE A 375 -29.71 5.05 6.61
C ILE A 375 -29.98 5.34 5.13
N ASP A 376 -31.04 6.10 4.85
CA ASP A 376 -31.57 6.29 3.50
C ASP A 376 -30.56 6.98 2.57
N GLU A 377 -29.75 7.89 3.11
CA GLU A 377 -28.72 8.62 2.36
C GLU A 377 -27.60 7.72 1.85
N LEU A 378 -27.33 6.59 2.53
CA LEU A 378 -26.33 5.59 2.12
C LEU A 378 -26.94 4.45 1.30
N ALA A 379 -28.27 4.43 1.12
CA ALA A 379 -28.99 3.41 0.35
C ALA A 379 -29.15 3.77 -1.14
N VAL A 380 -28.68 4.95 -1.56
CA VAL A 380 -28.82 5.45 -2.94
C VAL A 380 -27.92 4.65 -3.89
N PRO A 381 -28.49 3.89 -4.86
CA PRO A 381 -27.71 3.04 -5.76
C PRO A 381 -26.66 3.81 -6.57
N ASP A 382 -27.02 4.96 -7.13
CA ASP A 382 -26.12 5.78 -7.96
C ASP A 382 -24.97 6.44 -7.18
N ARG A 383 -25.05 6.43 -5.84
CA ARG A 383 -24.00 6.94 -4.94
C ARG A 383 -23.25 5.82 -4.22
N THR A 384 -23.56 4.56 -4.55
CA THR A 384 -22.95 3.37 -3.99
C THR A 384 -22.10 2.66 -5.03
N LEU A 385 -20.82 2.52 -4.75
CA LEU A 385 -19.85 1.89 -5.62
C LEU A 385 -19.49 0.50 -5.09
N HIS A 386 -19.99 -0.55 -5.73
CA HIS A 386 -19.62 -1.93 -5.42
C HIS A 386 -18.53 -2.42 -6.38
N ILE A 387 -17.33 -2.60 -5.83
CA ILE A 387 -16.13 -2.95 -6.59
C ILE A 387 -15.92 -4.46 -6.49
N ASP A 388 -16.13 -5.15 -7.61
CA ASP A 388 -15.62 -6.52 -7.80
C ASP A 388 -14.15 -6.43 -8.22
N SER A 389 -13.24 -6.91 -7.36
CA SER A 389 -11.79 -6.87 -7.59
C SER A 389 -11.39 -7.39 -8.97
N LYS A 390 -12.10 -8.38 -9.52
CA LYS A 390 -11.81 -8.94 -10.86
C LYS A 390 -12.14 -7.98 -12.01
N VAL A 391 -13.09 -7.07 -11.82
CA VAL A 391 -13.44 -6.07 -12.83
C VAL A 391 -12.38 -4.98 -12.85
N LEU A 392 -11.91 -4.57 -11.67
CA LEU A 392 -10.86 -3.56 -11.54
C LEU A 392 -9.51 -4.08 -12.09
N GLU A 393 -9.13 -5.31 -11.75
CA GLU A 393 -7.92 -5.97 -12.30
C GLU A 393 -7.89 -5.96 -13.83
N LYS A 394 -9.02 -6.21 -14.49
CA LYS A 394 -9.12 -6.18 -15.97
C LYS A 394 -8.96 -4.79 -16.55
N ALA A 395 -9.40 -3.75 -15.84
CA ALA A 395 -9.17 -2.37 -16.25
C ALA A 395 -7.70 -2.00 -16.07
N GLU A 396 -7.11 -2.39 -14.93
CA GLU A 396 -5.71 -2.12 -14.59
C GLU A 396 -4.68 -2.88 -15.43
N ALA A 397 -5.08 -3.97 -16.08
CA ALA A 397 -4.21 -4.76 -16.97
C ALA A 397 -3.83 -4.07 -18.29
N ARG A 398 -4.47 -2.93 -18.61
CA ARG A 398 -4.24 -2.22 -19.86
C ARG A 398 -2.99 -1.34 -19.81
N GLU A 399 -2.46 -1.02 -20.98
CA GLU A 399 -1.30 -0.14 -21.10
C GLU A 399 -1.70 1.33 -20.97
N ASP A 400 -2.79 1.76 -21.61
CA ASP A 400 -3.29 3.13 -21.62
C ASP A 400 -4.77 3.19 -21.23
N ALA A 401 -5.16 4.27 -20.57
CA ALA A 401 -6.55 4.57 -20.25
C ALA A 401 -7.28 5.00 -21.54
N GLU A 402 -8.41 4.37 -21.86
CA GLU A 402 -9.23 4.87 -22.97
C GLU A 402 -9.97 6.14 -22.54
N PRO A 403 -10.15 7.12 -23.44
CA PRO A 403 -11.03 8.24 -23.17
C PRO A 403 -12.41 7.69 -22.89
N VAL A 404 -12.86 7.82 -21.63
CA VAL A 404 -14.28 7.67 -21.34
C VAL A 404 -14.90 8.95 -21.86
N ASP A 405 -15.70 8.86 -22.93
CA ASP A 405 -16.53 9.97 -23.37
C ASP A 405 -17.23 10.52 -22.11
N GLU A 406 -17.01 11.81 -21.81
CA GLU A 406 -17.67 12.48 -20.70
C GLU A 406 -19.16 12.32 -20.92
N VAL A 407 -19.77 11.40 -20.17
CA VAL A 407 -21.19 11.11 -20.28
C VAL A 407 -21.91 12.44 -20.06
N GLU A 408 -22.62 12.89 -21.09
CA GLU A 408 -23.58 13.97 -21.03
C GLU A 408 -24.34 13.83 -19.72
N ARG A 409 -24.31 14.88 -18.89
CA ARG A 409 -25.24 14.93 -17.76
C ARG A 409 -26.62 14.82 -18.39
N ASP A 410 -27.33 13.72 -18.11
CA ASP A 410 -28.78 13.66 -18.25
C ASP A 410 -29.39 14.64 -17.24
N ASP A 411 -29.14 15.93 -17.45
CA ASP A 411 -29.95 17.01 -16.90
C ASP A 411 -31.21 17.04 -17.77
N ALA A 412 -32.09 16.06 -17.54
CA ALA A 412 -33.43 16.04 -18.10
C ALA A 412 -34.23 17.20 -17.47
N ALA A 413 -34.13 18.37 -18.10
CA ALA A 413 -35.10 19.45 -18.00
C ALA A 413 -35.36 19.97 -19.42
N ASP A 414 -36.50 19.55 -19.95
CA ASP A 414 -37.26 20.12 -21.07
C ASP A 414 -36.61 20.10 -22.47
N GLY A 415 -36.98 19.10 -23.26
CA GLY A 415 -36.83 19.13 -24.71
C GLY A 415 -37.09 17.78 -25.36
N GLU A 416 -38.21 17.65 -26.06
CA GLU A 416 -38.61 16.49 -26.86
C GLU A 416 -37.54 16.14 -27.93
N ASP A 417 -36.82 15.03 -27.76
CA ASP A 417 -36.17 14.32 -28.88
C ASP A 417 -36.01 12.83 -28.51
N GLU A 418 -37.03 12.04 -28.85
CA GLU A 418 -37.23 10.67 -28.38
C GLU A 418 -36.56 9.58 -29.24
N ASP A 419 -35.57 9.89 -30.09
CA ASP A 419 -35.09 8.90 -31.07
C ASP A 419 -33.58 8.90 -31.38
N ARG A 420 -32.74 8.83 -30.34
CA ARG A 420 -31.35 8.35 -30.47
C ARG A 420 -31.19 7.02 -29.73
N PRO A 421 -30.86 5.90 -30.41
CA PRO A 421 -30.59 4.64 -29.70
C PRO A 421 -29.32 4.80 -28.86
N ALA A 422 -29.47 4.77 -27.54
CA ALA A 422 -28.35 4.78 -26.61
C ALA A 422 -27.39 3.62 -26.92
N ARG A 423 -26.15 3.96 -27.33
CA ARG A 423 -25.09 2.98 -27.58
C ARG A 423 -24.85 2.18 -26.31
N LYS A 424 -25.14 0.88 -26.32
CA LYS A 424 -24.84 -0.01 -25.19
C LYS A 424 -23.33 -0.04 -24.97
N GLN A 425 -22.89 0.47 -23.82
CA GLN A 425 -21.48 0.49 -23.44
C GLN A 425 -20.90 -0.92 -23.44
N THR A 426 -19.69 -1.07 -23.96
CA THR A 426 -18.97 -2.34 -23.92
C THR A 426 -18.59 -2.66 -22.46
N ARG A 427 -18.39 -3.95 -22.16
CA ARG A 427 -17.86 -4.38 -20.83
C ARG A 427 -16.54 -3.71 -20.48
N GLN A 428 -15.80 -3.26 -21.50
CA GLN A 428 -14.50 -2.61 -21.38
C GLN A 428 -14.65 -1.14 -20.96
N GLU A 429 -15.49 -0.39 -21.67
CA GLU A 429 -15.84 0.99 -21.32
C GLU A 429 -16.42 1.08 -19.89
N GLN A 430 -17.23 0.09 -19.50
CA GLN A 430 -17.77 -0.01 -18.13
C GLN A 430 -16.68 -0.20 -17.07
N ALA A 431 -15.67 -1.04 -17.33
CA ALA A 431 -14.58 -1.29 -16.40
C ALA A 431 -13.67 -0.07 -16.25
N GLU A 432 -13.38 0.65 -17.33
CA GLU A 432 -12.61 1.89 -17.29
C GLU A 432 -13.37 3.02 -16.60
N ARG A 433 -14.67 3.16 -16.87
CA ARG A 433 -15.55 4.10 -16.15
C ARG A 433 -15.54 3.81 -14.64
N LEU A 434 -15.64 2.54 -14.24
CA LEU A 434 -15.57 2.14 -12.85
C LEU A 434 -14.22 2.55 -12.23
N ARG A 435 -13.10 2.29 -12.90
CA ARG A 435 -11.76 2.68 -12.45
C ARG A 435 -11.64 4.19 -12.25
N VAL A 436 -12.09 5.00 -13.23
CA VAL A 436 -12.07 6.46 -13.14
C VAL A 436 -12.97 6.97 -12.00
N GLN A 437 -14.14 6.37 -11.80
CA GLN A 437 -15.01 6.70 -10.66
C GLN A 437 -14.33 6.42 -9.31
N VAL A 438 -13.69 5.25 -9.16
CA VAL A 438 -12.91 4.89 -7.96
C VAL A 438 -11.76 5.88 -7.72
N ASP A 439 -10.98 6.20 -8.75
CA ASP A 439 -9.82 7.10 -8.68
C ASP A 439 -10.19 8.54 -8.28
N THR A 440 -11.43 8.93 -8.54
CA THR A 440 -11.90 10.31 -8.38
C THR A 440 -12.95 10.49 -7.29
N VAL A 441 -13.12 9.48 -6.42
CA VAL A 441 -14.02 9.57 -5.26
C VAL A 441 -13.69 10.83 -4.43
N GLY A 442 -14.69 11.69 -4.24
CA GLY A 442 -14.54 12.93 -3.47
C GLY A 442 -13.74 14.04 -4.15
N GLN A 443 -13.46 13.94 -5.46
CA GLN A 443 -12.84 15.03 -6.24
C GLN A 443 -13.90 15.88 -6.97
N PRO A 444 -13.95 17.20 -6.73
CA PRO A 444 -14.88 18.10 -7.43
C PRO A 444 -14.72 18.06 -8.95
N GLY A 445 -15.84 18.06 -9.68
CA GLY A 445 -15.89 18.08 -11.14
C GLY A 445 -15.51 16.75 -11.80
N LYS A 446 -15.41 15.65 -11.04
CA LYS A 446 -15.02 14.33 -11.56
C LYS A 446 -16.10 13.27 -11.32
N PRO A 447 -16.09 12.15 -12.06
CA PRO A 447 -17.14 11.12 -11.96
C PRO A 447 -17.37 10.56 -10.56
N GLY A 448 -16.36 10.52 -9.70
CA GLY A 448 -16.45 10.06 -8.31
C GLY A 448 -16.90 11.12 -7.29
N GLU A 449 -17.16 12.36 -7.68
CA GLU A 449 -17.46 13.49 -6.77
C GLU A 449 -18.58 13.18 -5.77
N ARG A 450 -19.66 12.53 -6.24
CA ARG A 450 -20.91 12.34 -5.49
C ARG A 450 -21.04 10.95 -4.85
N ILE A 451 -20.01 10.11 -4.94
CA ILE A 451 -20.01 8.78 -4.30
C ILE A 451 -20.01 8.97 -2.78
N GLN A 452 -20.85 8.20 -2.09
CA GLN A 452 -21.06 8.29 -0.64
C GLN A 452 -20.80 6.95 0.07
N ASN A 453 -20.88 5.84 -0.66
CA ASN A 453 -20.64 4.50 -0.14
C ASN A 453 -19.77 3.71 -1.13
N VAL A 454 -18.65 3.16 -0.65
CA VAL A 454 -17.74 2.32 -1.44
C VAL A 454 -17.63 0.98 -0.75
N ILE A 455 -17.87 -0.10 -1.48
CA ILE A 455 -17.84 -1.46 -0.95
C ILE A 455 -16.90 -2.28 -1.84
N SER A 456 -15.80 -2.77 -1.27
CA SER A 456 -14.76 -3.50 -2.00
C SER A 456 -14.30 -4.74 -1.26
N VAL A 457 -13.45 -5.53 -1.90
CA VAL A 457 -12.78 -6.70 -1.32
C VAL A 457 -11.28 -6.51 -1.43
N GLY A 458 -10.55 -6.82 -0.35
CA GLY A 458 -9.08 -6.93 -0.41
C GLY A 458 -8.33 -5.60 -0.59
N MET A 459 -8.99 -4.46 -0.42
CA MET A 459 -8.39 -3.15 -0.72
C MET A 459 -7.61 -2.52 0.46
N LEU A 460 -7.48 -3.21 1.60
CA LEU A 460 -6.75 -2.75 2.79
C LEU A 460 -6.04 -3.94 3.44
N THR A 461 -4.73 -4.06 3.24
CA THR A 461 -3.87 -5.11 3.81
C THR A 461 -3.21 -4.74 5.14
N GLU A 462 -3.68 -3.72 5.87
CA GLU A 462 -3.08 -3.31 7.15
C GLU A 462 -4.14 -3.08 8.23
N GLY A 463 -4.02 -3.73 9.42
CA GLY A 463 -4.92 -3.44 10.55
C GLY A 463 -5.07 -4.43 11.72
N TRP A 464 -4.18 -5.39 11.96
CA TRP A 464 -4.28 -6.28 13.13
C TRP A 464 -3.39 -5.82 14.30
N PHE A 465 -3.81 -6.02 15.56
CA PHE A 465 -2.97 -5.75 16.75
C PHE A 465 -1.81 -6.76 16.80
N GLU A 466 -0.68 -6.32 16.26
CA GLU A 466 0.56 -7.06 16.22
C GLU A 466 1.67 -6.11 16.64
N ILE A 467 2.50 -6.56 17.58
CA ILE A 467 3.68 -5.82 18.00
C ILE A 467 4.82 -6.34 17.13
N VAL A 468 5.44 -5.43 16.39
CA VAL A 468 6.57 -5.77 15.53
C VAL A 468 7.81 -5.89 16.39
N TYR A 469 8.60 -6.94 16.19
CA TYR A 469 9.88 -7.13 16.86
C TYR A 469 10.91 -7.71 15.89
N VAL A 470 12.18 -7.34 16.06
CA VAL A 470 13.29 -7.93 15.29
C VAL A 470 13.89 -9.07 16.09
N PHE A 471 14.05 -10.23 15.46
CA PHE A 471 14.79 -11.34 16.03
C PHE A 471 15.59 -12.04 14.93
N ASP A 472 16.91 -12.12 15.13
CA ASP A 472 17.85 -12.76 14.21
C ASP A 472 17.79 -12.17 12.78
N GLY A 473 17.74 -10.84 12.70
CA GLY A 473 17.63 -10.10 11.43
C GLY A 473 16.26 -10.20 10.74
N VAL A 474 15.31 -10.95 11.31
CA VAL A 474 13.95 -11.09 10.77
C VAL A 474 12.98 -10.24 11.55
N VAL A 475 12.27 -9.33 10.86
CA VAL A 475 11.11 -8.65 11.42
C VAL A 475 9.98 -9.65 11.56
N ARG A 476 9.50 -9.82 12.79
CA ARG A 476 8.45 -10.77 13.12
C ARG A 476 7.29 -10.01 13.75
N LYS A 477 6.08 -10.50 13.50
CA LYS A 477 4.86 -10.03 14.14
C LYS A 477 4.64 -10.87 15.40
N TYR A 478 4.53 -10.22 16.54
CA TYR A 478 4.17 -10.82 17.80
C TYR A 478 2.72 -10.46 18.12
N ARG A 479 1.88 -11.50 18.18
CA ARG A 479 0.51 -11.41 18.64
C ARG A 479 0.46 -11.98 20.06
N PRO A 480 0.03 -11.20 21.07
CA PRO A 480 -0.01 -11.69 22.43
C PRO A 480 -1.09 -12.77 22.62
N ASP A 481 -0.85 -13.65 23.60
CA ASP A 481 -1.76 -14.74 23.95
C ASP A 481 -3.10 -14.19 24.47
N PHE A 482 -3.05 -13.19 25.36
CA PHE A 482 -4.23 -12.56 25.93
C PHE A 482 -4.11 -11.03 26.05
N LEU A 483 -5.20 -10.34 25.74
CA LEU A 483 -5.42 -8.93 26.08
C LEU A 483 -6.50 -8.84 27.16
N VAL A 484 -6.08 -8.48 28.38
CA VAL A 484 -6.93 -8.44 29.57
C VAL A 484 -7.20 -6.98 29.93
N ARG A 485 -8.44 -6.52 29.80
CA ARG A 485 -8.85 -5.23 30.37
C ARG A 485 -9.34 -5.40 31.80
N LEU A 486 -8.64 -4.77 32.72
CA LEU A 486 -8.88 -4.85 34.16
C LEU A 486 -10.08 -3.96 34.54
N LYS A 487 -10.76 -4.31 35.64
CA LYS A 487 -11.88 -3.51 36.17
C LYS A 487 -11.46 -2.09 36.57
N THR A 488 -10.16 -1.86 36.77
CA THR A 488 -9.57 -0.55 37.04
C THR A 488 -9.45 0.35 35.81
N GLY A 489 -9.83 -0.14 34.62
CA GLY A 489 -9.69 0.57 33.35
C GLY A 489 -8.33 0.41 32.68
N ARG A 490 -7.35 -0.23 33.35
CA ARG A 490 -6.02 -0.54 32.78
C ARG A 490 -6.08 -1.74 31.84
N ALA A 491 -5.34 -1.68 30.73
CA ALA A 491 -5.14 -2.82 29.85
C ALA A 491 -3.88 -3.60 30.25
N LEU A 492 -3.95 -4.93 30.18
CA LEU A 492 -2.87 -5.85 30.51
C LEU A 492 -2.66 -6.80 29.31
N VAL A 493 -1.46 -6.81 28.76
CA VAL A 493 -1.02 -7.85 27.83
C VAL A 493 -0.49 -9.02 28.63
N LEU A 494 -1.13 -10.19 28.54
CA LEU A 494 -0.75 -11.37 29.31
C LEU A 494 -0.28 -12.48 28.37
N GLU A 495 0.96 -12.89 28.57
CA GLU A 495 1.57 -14.05 27.93
C GLU A 495 1.50 -15.28 28.83
N VAL A 496 1.37 -16.46 28.22
CA VAL A 496 1.51 -17.75 28.90
C VAL A 496 2.65 -18.51 28.25
N LYS A 497 3.77 -18.68 28.97
CA LYS A 497 4.99 -19.30 28.41
C LYS A 497 5.64 -20.22 29.43
N GLY A 498 5.89 -21.47 29.03
CA GLY A 498 6.58 -22.46 29.87
C GLY A 498 8.11 -22.41 29.80
N GLN A 499 8.71 -21.92 28.71
CA GLN A 499 10.16 -21.78 28.53
C GLN A 499 10.54 -20.43 27.91
N ASP A 500 11.66 -19.88 28.37
CA ASP A 500 12.10 -18.52 28.07
C ASP A 500 13.22 -18.48 27.03
N SER A 501 12.86 -18.60 25.74
CA SER A 501 13.81 -18.57 24.63
C SER A 501 14.34 -17.16 24.33
N PRO A 502 15.49 -17.01 23.65
CA PRO A 502 15.99 -15.71 23.18
C PRO A 502 14.98 -14.96 22.31
N GLN A 503 14.17 -15.69 21.52
CA GLN A 503 13.09 -15.10 20.74
C GLN A 503 11.96 -14.56 21.63
N ASN A 504 11.61 -15.26 22.71
CA ASN A 504 10.62 -14.77 23.67
C ASN A 504 11.15 -13.54 24.44
N GLN A 505 12.45 -13.44 24.68
CA GLN A 505 13.06 -12.23 25.24
C GLN A 505 12.94 -11.03 24.29
N ALA A 506 13.22 -11.21 22.99
CA ALA A 506 13.05 -10.18 21.98
C ALA A 506 11.60 -9.71 21.83
N LYS A 507 10.63 -10.64 21.85
CA LYS A 507 9.19 -10.32 21.90
C LYS A 507 8.83 -9.45 23.10
N ARG A 508 9.36 -9.78 24.28
CA ARG A 508 9.07 -9.03 25.51
C ARG A 508 9.72 -7.66 25.56
N ALA A 509 10.92 -7.51 24.99
CA ALA A 509 11.55 -6.20 24.88
C ALA A 509 10.68 -5.26 24.02
N ALA A 510 10.24 -5.73 22.85
CA ALA A 510 9.33 -4.98 21.98
C ALA A 510 7.96 -4.72 22.63
N LEU A 511 7.44 -5.68 23.40
CA LEU A 511 6.21 -5.50 24.17
C LEU A 511 6.35 -4.42 25.26
N ASP A 512 7.46 -4.41 25.99
CA ASP A 512 7.72 -3.42 27.04
C ASP A 512 7.81 -2.02 26.45
N GLU A 513 8.56 -1.87 25.35
CA GLU A 513 8.66 -0.63 24.59
C GLU A 513 7.29 -0.14 24.12
N TRP A 514 6.52 -1.02 23.49
CA TRP A 514 5.17 -0.71 23.03
C TRP A 514 4.24 -0.29 24.18
N VAL A 515 4.25 -1.00 25.31
CA VAL A 515 3.43 -0.66 26.49
C VAL A 515 3.80 0.70 27.08
N ARG A 516 5.10 1.03 27.14
CA ARG A 516 5.57 2.35 27.59
C ARG A 516 5.08 3.45 26.67
N ALA A 517 5.27 3.28 25.36
CA ALA A 517 4.86 4.25 24.35
C ALA A 517 3.35 4.53 24.42
N VAL A 518 2.53 3.48 24.45
CA VAL A 518 1.07 3.60 24.48
C VAL A 518 0.56 4.22 25.79
N THR A 519 1.20 3.87 26.91
CA THR A 519 0.87 4.44 28.22
C THR A 519 1.25 5.92 28.31
N GLN A 520 2.40 6.30 27.74
CA GLN A 520 2.87 7.69 27.71
C GLN A 520 2.05 8.57 26.76
N HIS A 521 1.62 8.01 25.63
CA HIS A 521 0.73 8.69 24.67
C HIS A 521 -0.61 9.08 25.30
N GLY A 522 -1.12 8.33 26.28
CA GLY A 522 -2.33 8.66 27.04
C GLY A 522 -3.66 8.47 26.30
N GLY A 523 -3.66 8.49 24.96
CA GLY A 523 -4.86 8.33 24.13
C GLY A 523 -5.47 6.93 24.10
N PHE A 524 -4.77 5.92 24.61
CA PHE A 524 -5.23 4.52 24.63
C PHE A 524 -5.37 3.94 26.05
N GLY A 525 -5.39 4.81 27.06
CA GLY A 525 -5.40 4.41 28.47
C GLY A 525 -4.04 3.92 28.97
N ARG A 526 -3.99 3.43 30.21
CA ARG A 526 -2.75 2.89 30.79
C ARG A 526 -2.62 1.41 30.46
N TRP A 527 -1.43 0.99 30.05
CA TRP A 527 -1.13 -0.40 29.73
C TRP A 527 -0.12 -1.00 30.72
N ALA A 528 -0.08 -2.32 30.74
CA ALA A 528 0.90 -3.14 31.46
C ALA A 528 1.07 -4.44 30.67
N TRP A 529 2.15 -5.18 30.94
CA TRP A 529 2.30 -6.54 30.45
C TRP A 529 2.74 -7.49 31.58
N ALA A 530 2.44 -8.77 31.42
CA ALA A 530 2.80 -9.84 32.34
C ALA A 530 3.04 -11.15 31.60
N VAL A 531 3.85 -12.04 32.18
CA VAL A 531 4.05 -13.40 31.66
C VAL A 531 3.73 -14.38 32.78
N SER A 532 2.68 -15.18 32.59
CA SER A 532 2.38 -16.34 33.43
C SER A 532 3.27 -17.51 33.03
N ARG A 533 4.03 -18.03 33.99
CA ARG A 533 4.89 -19.21 33.82
C ARG A 533 4.21 -20.47 34.39
N ILE A 534 3.33 -20.28 35.37
CA ILE A 534 2.55 -21.34 35.99
C ILE A 534 1.11 -20.85 36.22
N PRO A 535 0.06 -21.67 36.01
CA PRO A 535 -1.32 -21.22 36.17
C PRO A 535 -1.66 -20.59 37.54
N SER A 536 -0.94 -20.98 38.59
CA SER A 536 -1.12 -20.44 39.94
C SER A 536 -0.63 -19.00 40.13
N ASP A 537 0.22 -18.46 39.25
CA ASP A 537 0.71 -17.08 39.33
C ASP A 537 -0.29 -16.05 38.77
N LEU A 538 -1.30 -16.51 38.03
CA LEU A 538 -2.20 -15.67 37.24
C LEU A 538 -2.95 -14.63 38.08
N ALA A 539 -3.46 -15.06 39.24
CA ALA A 539 -4.22 -14.18 40.14
C ALA A 539 -3.34 -13.05 40.70
N ASP A 540 -2.08 -13.34 41.03
CA ASP A 540 -1.11 -12.37 41.54
C ASP A 540 -0.67 -11.38 40.43
N LEU A 541 -0.42 -11.86 39.21
CA LEU A 541 -0.08 -11.01 38.05
C LEU A 541 -1.20 -10.03 37.72
N ILE A 542 -2.45 -10.49 37.73
CA ILE A 542 -3.63 -9.66 37.50
C ILE A 542 -3.78 -8.63 38.64
N TYR A 543 -3.57 -9.04 39.90
CA TYR A 543 -3.65 -8.15 41.06
C TYR A 543 -2.57 -7.05 41.03
N LYS A 544 -1.31 -7.39 40.71
CA LYS A 544 -0.21 -6.43 40.56
C LYS A 544 -0.46 -5.42 39.46
N ALA A 545 -0.90 -5.89 38.29
CA ALA A 545 -1.25 -5.02 37.17
C ALA A 545 -2.40 -4.05 37.52
N ALA A 546 -3.39 -4.52 38.29
CA ALA A 546 -4.53 -3.70 38.73
C ALA A 546 -4.15 -2.65 39.78
N SER A 547 -3.24 -2.98 40.69
CA SER A 547 -2.83 -2.13 41.82
C SER A 547 -1.70 -1.16 41.49
N GLY A 548 -1.20 -1.14 40.25
CA GLY A 548 -0.18 -0.19 39.80
C GLY A 548 1.24 -0.51 40.26
N HIS A 549 1.46 -1.65 40.90
CA HIS A 549 2.78 -2.12 41.29
C HIS A 549 3.53 -2.67 40.08
N ALA A 550 4.87 -2.60 40.12
CA ALA A 550 5.72 -3.25 39.11
C ALA A 550 5.38 -4.73 39.03
N VAL A 551 5.04 -5.20 37.82
CA VAL A 551 4.73 -6.60 37.56
C VAL A 551 6.05 -7.35 37.34
N ALA A 552 6.16 -8.58 37.82
CA ALA A 552 7.39 -9.36 37.71
C ALA A 552 7.80 -9.51 36.23
N GLY A 553 8.95 -8.91 35.86
CA GLY A 553 9.49 -8.92 34.49
C GLY A 553 9.67 -7.55 33.84
N SER A 554 9.15 -6.46 34.43
CA SER A 554 9.59 -5.10 34.08
C SER A 554 10.89 -4.77 34.83
N PRO A 555 11.87 -4.08 34.20
CA PRO A 555 13.04 -3.55 34.89
C PRO A 555 12.65 -2.63 36.07
#